data_AF-A0A9E5SQ89-F1
#
_entry.id   AF-A0A9E5SQ89-F1
#
_cell.length_a   1.000
_cell.length_b   1.000
_cell.length_c   1.000
_cell.angle_alpha   90.00
_cell.angle_beta   90.00
_cell.angle_gamma   90.00
#
_symmetry.space_group_name_H-M   'P 1'
#
loop_
_entity.id
_entity.type
_entity.pdbx_description
1 polymer ?
#
loop_
_entity_poly.entity_id
_entity_poly.type
_entity_poly.pdbx_seq_one_letter_code
_entity_poly.pdbx_strand_id
1 'polypeptide(L)'
;MVKIKNSLGRLRSLAVLFTNLKRKLIKAFFDNKNVLDECALINTRRIYLISIIAIPLHIISILLFAFTKSEDITWKQGIIGCHSVLLIVMVVFLLITRRLRKKTVPDRAMFVLQFMLVAVIITLGIIIVVFEQMVMTNITAFVLMCIIVGITLLIRPLVSLIIYVITYVMY
;
A
#
# COMPACT_ATOMS: atom_id res chain seq x y z
N MET A 1 -40.54 -42.38 -13.92
CA MET A 1 -40.90 -40.97 -14.22
C MET A 1 -39.82 -40.07 -13.64
N VAL A 2 -38.83 -39.67 -14.46
CA VAL A 2 -37.63 -38.96 -14.01
C VAL A 2 -37.91 -37.46 -13.92
N LYS A 3 -37.58 -36.87 -12.77
CA LYS A 3 -37.94 -35.52 -12.35
C LYS A 3 -37.09 -34.47 -13.08
N ILE A 4 -37.47 -34.12 -14.31
CA ILE A 4 -36.90 -32.97 -15.05
C ILE A 4 -37.51 -31.68 -14.50
N LYS A 5 -37.11 -31.27 -13.29
CA LYS A 5 -37.54 -29.99 -12.72
C LYS A 5 -36.47 -29.48 -11.77
N ASN A 6 -35.35 -28.97 -12.30
CA ASN A 6 -34.40 -28.20 -11.48
C ASN A 6 -33.37 -27.32 -12.22
N SER A 7 -33.30 -27.31 -13.55
CA SER A 7 -32.36 -26.44 -14.28
C SER A 7 -32.83 -24.98 -14.36
N LEU A 8 -34.12 -24.76 -14.62
CA LEU A 8 -34.70 -23.43 -14.84
C LEU A 8 -34.68 -22.53 -13.59
N GLY A 9 -34.88 -23.12 -12.40
CA GLY A 9 -34.83 -22.41 -11.11
C GLY A 9 -33.41 -21.96 -10.74
N ARG A 10 -32.39 -22.78 -11.04
CA ARG A 10 -30.97 -22.43 -10.87
C ARG A 10 -30.54 -21.31 -11.81
N LEU A 11 -30.96 -21.35 -13.07
CA LEU A 11 -30.69 -20.30 -14.06
C LEU A 11 -31.29 -18.95 -13.65
N ARG A 12 -32.53 -18.94 -13.14
CA ARG A 12 -33.19 -17.72 -12.65
C ARG A 12 -32.52 -17.17 -11.38
N SER A 13 -32.08 -18.03 -10.48
CA SER A 13 -31.31 -17.66 -9.27
C SER A 13 -29.95 -17.05 -9.64
N LEU A 14 -29.22 -17.65 -10.60
CA LEU A 14 -27.94 -17.14 -11.08
C LEU A 14 -28.07 -15.76 -11.74
N ALA A 15 -29.11 -15.54 -12.56
CA ALA A 15 -29.37 -14.25 -13.19
C ALA A 15 -29.66 -13.15 -12.15
N VAL A 16 -30.41 -13.47 -11.08
CA VAL A 16 -30.66 -12.56 -9.96
C VAL A 16 -29.38 -12.27 -9.17
N LEU A 17 -28.54 -13.27 -8.95
CA LEU A 17 -27.26 -13.11 -8.26
C LEU A 17 -26.29 -12.23 -9.06
N PHE A 18 -26.22 -12.46 -10.37
CA PHE A 18 -25.40 -11.67 -11.28
C PHE A 18 -25.86 -10.21 -11.38
N THR A 19 -27.16 -9.96 -11.47
CA THR A 19 -27.71 -8.59 -11.49
C THR A 19 -27.48 -7.84 -10.18
N ASN A 20 -27.63 -8.53 -9.04
CA ASN A 20 -27.30 -7.97 -7.73
C ASN A 20 -25.81 -7.66 -7.58
N LEU A 21 -24.93 -8.55 -8.06
CA LEU A 21 -23.49 -8.34 -8.08
C LEU A 21 -23.11 -7.14 -8.96
N LYS A 22 -23.63 -7.09 -10.20
CA LYS A 22 -23.41 -5.97 -11.14
C LYS A 22 -23.86 -4.64 -10.51
N ARG A 23 -25.02 -4.60 -9.87
CA ARG A 23 -25.53 -3.40 -9.18
C ARG A 23 -24.60 -2.96 -8.05
N LYS A 24 -24.13 -3.91 -7.22
CA LYS A 24 -23.16 -3.62 -6.14
C LYS A 24 -21.83 -3.10 -6.69
N LEU A 25 -21.32 -3.67 -7.78
CA LEU A 25 -20.09 -3.22 -8.44
C LEU A 25 -20.23 -1.81 -9.02
N ILE A 26 -21.34 -1.51 -9.70
CA ILE A 26 -21.61 -0.17 -10.25
C ILE A 26 -21.73 0.85 -9.11
N LYS A 27 -22.46 0.51 -8.04
CA LYS A 27 -22.57 1.39 -6.87
C LYS A 27 -21.20 1.65 -6.23
N ALA A 28 -20.41 0.59 -6.01
CA ALA A 28 -19.05 0.72 -5.49
C ALA A 28 -18.15 1.61 -6.39
N PHE A 29 -18.34 1.55 -7.71
CA PHE A 29 -17.61 2.40 -8.66
C PHE A 29 -18.07 3.87 -8.63
N PHE A 30 -19.37 4.14 -8.44
CA PHE A 30 -19.88 5.51 -8.30
C PHE A 30 -19.46 6.14 -6.97
N ASP A 31 -19.63 5.41 -5.87
CA ASP A 31 -19.20 5.83 -4.53
C ASP A 31 -17.70 6.12 -4.50
N ASN A 32 -16.92 5.37 -5.29
CA ASN A 32 -15.49 5.59 -5.48
C ASN A 32 -15.14 7.03 -5.84
N LYS A 33 -15.88 7.66 -6.77
CA LYS A 33 -15.59 9.02 -7.26
C LYS A 33 -15.84 10.09 -6.20
N ASN A 34 -16.92 9.94 -5.43
CA ASN A 34 -17.39 10.97 -4.49
C ASN A 34 -16.46 11.17 -3.29
N VAL A 35 -15.62 10.18 -2.96
CA VAL A 35 -14.71 10.23 -1.81
C VAL A 35 -13.27 10.65 -2.18
N LEU A 36 -13.01 11.06 -3.44
CA LEU A 36 -11.62 11.35 -3.90
C LEU A 36 -10.93 12.39 -3.02
N ASP A 37 -11.64 13.48 -2.83
CA ASP A 37 -11.13 14.70 -2.26
C ASP A 37 -10.91 14.53 -0.76
N GLU A 38 -11.87 13.89 -0.11
CA GLU A 38 -11.79 13.51 1.29
C GLU A 38 -10.62 12.53 1.54
N CYS A 39 -10.47 11.50 0.69
CA CYS A 39 -9.33 10.59 0.79
C CYS A 39 -8.00 11.32 0.65
N ALA A 40 -7.86 12.26 -0.29
CA ALA A 40 -6.60 13.00 -0.46
C ALA A 40 -6.26 13.91 0.74
N LEU A 41 -7.27 14.57 1.32
CA LEU A 41 -7.09 15.37 2.54
C LEU A 41 -6.69 14.49 3.73
N ILE A 42 -7.39 13.38 3.96
CA ILE A 42 -7.10 12.45 5.05
C ILE A 42 -5.71 11.83 4.85
N ASN A 43 -5.42 11.33 3.65
CA ASN A 43 -4.13 10.71 3.34
C ASN A 43 -2.99 11.71 3.51
N THR A 44 -3.13 12.96 3.10
CA THR A 44 -2.07 13.96 3.32
C THR A 44 -1.77 14.16 4.81
N ARG A 45 -2.80 14.15 5.67
CA ARG A 45 -2.60 14.21 7.13
C ARG A 45 -1.96 12.92 7.67
N ARG A 46 -2.37 11.75 7.17
CA ARG A 46 -1.79 10.46 7.57
C ARG A 46 -0.32 10.36 7.14
N ILE A 47 0.01 10.74 5.92
CA ILE A 47 1.39 10.78 5.41
C ILE A 47 2.25 11.65 6.31
N TYR A 48 1.78 12.85 6.67
CA TYR A 48 2.50 13.71 7.61
C TYR A 48 2.80 13.01 8.94
N LEU A 49 1.81 12.34 9.54
CA LEU A 49 1.98 11.62 10.81
C LEU A 49 2.91 10.41 10.67
N ILE A 50 2.74 9.63 9.61
CA ILE A 50 3.57 8.46 9.32
C ILE A 50 5.01 8.88 9.09
N SER A 51 5.28 9.97 8.37
CA SER A 51 6.64 10.46 8.18
C SER A 51 7.31 10.82 9.51
N ILE A 52 6.59 11.43 10.47
CA ILE A 52 7.12 11.70 11.82
C ILE A 52 7.53 10.41 12.54
N ILE A 53 6.75 9.34 12.40
CA ILE A 53 7.01 8.05 13.06
C ILE A 53 8.08 7.26 12.31
N ALA A 54 8.06 7.28 10.98
CA ALA A 54 8.94 6.49 10.12
C ALA A 54 10.38 7.01 10.15
N ILE A 55 10.59 8.32 10.27
CA ILE A 55 11.94 8.92 10.36
C ILE A 55 12.76 8.30 11.52
N PRO A 56 12.31 8.34 12.79
CA PRO A 56 13.07 7.74 13.88
C PRO A 56 13.18 6.22 13.73
N LEU A 57 12.15 5.53 13.20
CA LEU A 57 12.24 4.09 12.93
C LEU A 57 13.35 3.76 11.94
N HIS A 58 13.47 4.50 10.83
CA HIS A 58 14.54 4.29 9.86
C HIS A 58 15.91 4.62 10.43
N ILE A 59 16.04 5.66 11.26
CA ILE A 59 17.28 5.95 11.98
C ILE A 59 17.67 4.78 12.89
N ILE A 60 16.72 4.27 13.68
CA ILE A 60 16.95 3.11 14.56
C ILE A 60 17.37 1.90 13.74
N SER A 61 16.67 1.57 12.64
CA SER A 61 17.04 0.47 11.75
C SER A 61 18.47 0.63 11.21
N ILE A 62 18.82 1.82 10.71
CA ILE A 62 20.18 2.09 10.21
C ILE A 62 21.22 1.86 11.30
N LEU A 63 21.00 2.37 12.51
CA LEU A 63 21.93 2.21 13.63
C LEU A 63 22.05 0.74 14.04
N LEU A 64 20.93 0.02 14.19
CA LEU A 64 20.92 -1.40 14.53
C LEU A 64 21.75 -2.21 13.53
N PHE A 65 21.55 -2.02 12.24
CA PHE A 65 22.32 -2.72 11.21
C PHE A 65 23.77 -2.22 11.10
N ALA A 66 24.04 -0.95 11.36
CA ALA A 66 25.41 -0.42 11.36
C ALA A 66 26.28 -1.08 12.43
N PHE A 67 25.71 -1.36 13.61
CA PHE A 67 26.40 -2.02 14.73
C PHE A 67 26.27 -3.54 14.74
N THR A 68 25.44 -4.11 13.86
CA THR A 68 25.31 -5.57 13.74
C THR A 68 26.56 -6.17 13.10
N LYS A 69 27.12 -7.18 13.77
CA LYS A 69 28.14 -8.05 13.17
C LYS A 69 27.44 -9.05 12.24
N SER A 70 27.75 -9.00 10.95
CA SER A 70 27.22 -9.90 9.94
C SER A 70 28.37 -10.35 9.05
N GLU A 71 28.42 -11.65 8.74
CA GLU A 71 29.33 -12.20 7.74
C GLU A 71 28.88 -11.84 6.32
N ASP A 72 27.57 -11.69 6.11
CA ASP A 72 27.02 -11.18 4.86
C ASP A 72 27.00 -9.64 4.87
N ILE A 73 28.04 -9.07 4.26
CA ILE A 73 28.23 -7.62 4.13
C ILE A 73 27.24 -7.03 3.11
N THR A 74 26.92 -7.77 2.05
CA THR A 74 26.03 -7.32 0.97
C THR A 74 24.61 -7.13 1.49
N TRP A 75 24.09 -8.13 2.22
CA TRP A 75 22.81 -8.02 2.91
C TRP A 75 22.78 -6.82 3.84
N LYS A 76 23.78 -6.70 4.73
CA LYS A 76 23.84 -5.61 5.71
C LYS A 76 23.84 -4.23 5.04
N GLN A 77 24.69 -4.03 4.03
CA GLN A 77 24.78 -2.77 3.30
C GLN A 77 23.52 -2.48 2.48
N GLY A 78 22.91 -3.51 1.89
CA GLY A 78 21.64 -3.41 1.18
C GLY A 78 20.51 -2.92 2.08
N ILE A 79 20.36 -3.50 3.27
CA ILE A 79 19.35 -3.08 4.25
C ILE A 79 19.60 -1.66 4.75
N ILE A 80 20.85 -1.30 5.10
CA ILE A 80 21.21 0.06 5.50
C ILE A 80 20.91 1.06 4.37
N GLY A 81 21.26 0.73 3.13
CA GLY A 81 21.01 1.55 1.97
C GLY A 81 19.51 1.80 1.76
N CYS A 82 18.69 0.75 1.80
CA CYS A 82 17.24 0.87 1.66
C CYS A 82 16.62 1.78 2.73
N HIS A 83 16.98 1.58 4.00
CA HIS A 83 16.50 2.43 5.08
C HIS A 83 17.02 3.87 5.00
N SER A 84 18.23 4.08 4.48
CA SER A 84 18.77 5.43 4.25
C SER A 84 17.98 6.18 3.17
N VAL A 85 17.63 5.50 2.07
CA VAL A 85 16.77 6.08 1.03
C VAL A 85 15.38 6.37 1.59
N LEU A 86 14.78 5.42 2.31
CA LEU A 86 13.46 5.62 2.94
C LEU A 86 13.48 6.79 3.94
N LEU A 87 14.54 6.96 4.71
CA LEU A 87 14.71 8.09 5.62
C LEU A 87 14.66 9.43 4.86
N ILE A 88 15.46 9.58 3.80
CA ILE A 88 15.49 10.80 2.98
C ILE A 88 14.11 11.06 2.38
N VAL A 89 13.48 10.02 1.82
CA VAL A 89 12.13 10.10 1.27
C VAL A 89 11.14 10.59 2.33
N MET A 90 11.13 9.99 3.53
CA MET A 90 10.19 10.37 4.60
C MET A 90 10.42 11.81 5.08
N VAL A 91 11.66 12.30 5.11
CA VAL A 91 11.95 13.72 5.38
C VAL A 91 11.33 14.62 4.30
N VAL A 92 11.49 14.29 3.03
CA VAL A 92 10.88 15.05 1.92
C VAL A 92 9.36 15.06 2.04
N PHE A 93 8.74 13.90 2.27
CA PHE A 93 7.30 13.79 2.48
C PHE A 93 6.83 14.61 3.68
N LEU A 94 7.56 14.58 4.80
CA LEU A 94 7.24 15.38 5.99
C LEU A 94 7.21 16.87 5.66
N LEU A 95 8.25 17.39 4.97
CA LEU A 95 8.36 18.81 4.64
C LEU A 95 7.23 19.27 3.72
N ILE A 96 6.91 18.48 2.68
CA ILE A 96 5.84 18.81 1.74
C ILE A 96 4.48 18.75 2.44
N THR A 97 4.17 17.64 3.12
CA THR A 97 2.87 17.44 3.76
C THR A 97 2.64 18.36 4.95
N ARG A 98 3.70 18.84 5.63
CA ARG A 98 3.59 19.86 6.68
C ARG A 98 2.90 21.14 6.19
N ARG A 99 3.15 21.52 4.93
CA ARG A 99 2.49 22.67 4.27
C ARG A 99 1.09 22.30 3.80
N LEU A 100 0.94 21.16 3.14
CA LEU A 100 -0.33 20.74 2.53
C LEU A 100 -1.41 20.38 3.55
N ARG A 101 -1.06 19.82 4.70
CA ARG A 101 -2.04 19.34 5.72
C ARG A 101 -2.98 20.41 6.25
N LYS A 102 -2.64 21.70 6.09
CA LYS A 102 -3.45 22.84 6.52
C LYS A 102 -4.54 23.22 5.51
N LYS A 103 -4.51 22.67 4.30
CA LYS A 103 -5.51 22.96 3.26
C LYS A 103 -6.83 22.25 3.56
N THR A 104 -7.93 22.91 3.20
CA THR A 104 -9.30 22.41 3.31
C THR A 104 -9.85 21.87 1.98
N VAL A 105 -9.21 22.24 0.88
CA VAL A 105 -9.53 21.77 -0.47
C VAL A 105 -8.30 21.03 -1.01
N PRO A 106 -8.45 19.82 -1.58
CA PRO A 106 -7.33 19.08 -2.12
C PRO A 106 -6.76 19.76 -3.36
N ASP A 107 -5.45 19.63 -3.53
CA ASP A 107 -4.75 20.04 -4.74
C ASP A 107 -4.15 18.83 -5.46
N ARG A 108 -3.63 19.06 -6.68
CA ARG A 108 -2.97 18.03 -7.48
C ARG A 108 -1.79 17.38 -6.74
N ALA A 109 -1.06 18.13 -5.91
CA ALA A 109 0.09 17.61 -5.20
C ALA A 109 -0.33 16.57 -4.16
N MET A 110 -1.45 16.76 -3.46
CA MET A 110 -1.99 15.76 -2.51
C MET A 110 -2.29 14.43 -3.20
N PHE A 111 -2.90 14.47 -4.39
CA PHE A 111 -3.17 13.25 -5.18
C PHE A 111 -1.90 12.56 -5.64
N VAL A 112 -0.90 13.32 -6.10
CA VAL A 112 0.37 12.75 -6.54
C VAL A 112 1.13 12.14 -5.37
N LEU A 113 1.19 12.81 -4.23
CA LEU A 113 1.95 12.36 -3.05
C LEU A 113 1.47 11.02 -2.51
N GLN A 114 0.16 10.80 -2.40
CA GLN A 114 -0.34 9.52 -1.90
C GLN A 114 0.07 8.34 -2.79
N PHE A 115 0.01 8.49 -4.12
CA PHE A 115 0.43 7.42 -5.04
C PHE A 115 1.95 7.28 -5.12
N MET A 116 2.68 8.39 -5.04
CA MET A 116 4.14 8.39 -4.96
C MET A 116 4.60 7.64 -3.70
N LEU A 117 3.97 7.87 -2.55
CA LEU A 117 4.34 7.18 -1.32
C LEU A 117 4.12 5.67 -1.44
N VAL A 118 2.96 5.25 -1.97
CA VAL A 118 2.66 3.84 -2.23
C VAL A 118 3.72 3.21 -3.13
N ALA A 119 4.05 3.87 -4.25
CA ALA A 119 5.04 3.38 -5.20
C ALA A 119 6.42 3.22 -4.54
N VAL A 120 6.86 4.20 -3.74
CA VAL A 120 8.15 4.12 -3.04
C VAL A 120 8.16 3.01 -1.99
N ILE A 121 7.12 2.90 -1.16
CA ILE A 121 7.05 1.86 -0.12
C ILE A 121 7.04 0.47 -0.75
N ILE A 122 6.29 0.26 -1.84
CA ILE A 122 6.27 -1.03 -2.53
C ILE A 122 7.64 -1.34 -3.15
N THR A 123 8.21 -0.38 -3.90
CA THR A 123 9.48 -0.61 -4.61
C THR A 123 10.62 -0.89 -3.65
N LEU A 124 10.83 -0.02 -2.65
CA LEU A 124 11.88 -0.23 -1.66
C LEU A 124 11.55 -1.39 -0.72
N GLY A 125 10.26 -1.66 -0.48
CA GLY A 125 9.81 -2.84 0.25
C GLY A 125 10.26 -4.13 -0.42
N ILE A 126 9.99 -4.29 -1.72
CA ILE A 126 10.44 -5.45 -2.51
C ILE A 126 11.96 -5.57 -2.47
N ILE A 127 12.70 -4.47 -2.65
CA ILE A 127 14.17 -4.48 -2.58
C ILE A 127 14.65 -4.94 -1.19
N ILE A 128 14.02 -4.48 -0.11
CA ILE A 128 14.32 -4.97 1.24
C ILE A 128 14.06 -6.47 1.34
N VAL A 129 12.94 -6.98 0.80
CA VAL A 129 12.67 -8.42 0.82
C VAL A 129 13.73 -9.22 0.07
N VAL A 130 14.20 -8.74 -1.08
CA VAL A 130 15.28 -9.39 -1.83
C VAL A 130 16.55 -9.49 -1.01
N PHE A 131 16.93 -8.43 -0.28
CA PHE A 131 18.07 -8.49 0.64
C PHE A 131 17.78 -9.44 1.81
N GLU A 132 16.64 -9.33 2.48
CA GLU A 132 16.25 -10.22 3.59
C GLU A 132 16.32 -11.70 3.18
N GLN A 133 15.92 -12.05 1.95
CA GLN A 133 15.93 -13.42 1.45
C GLN A 133 17.32 -14.00 1.19
N MET A 134 18.38 -13.19 1.16
CA MET A 134 19.76 -13.69 1.12
C MET A 134 20.12 -14.45 2.41
N VAL A 135 19.48 -14.10 3.54
CA VAL A 135 19.74 -14.68 4.86
C VAL A 135 18.56 -15.51 5.36
N MET A 136 17.33 -15.08 5.11
CA MET A 136 16.11 -15.71 5.60
C MET A 136 15.13 -16.00 4.47
N THR A 137 14.87 -17.27 4.17
CA THR A 137 13.97 -17.72 3.09
C THR A 137 12.48 -17.61 3.46
N ASN A 138 12.07 -16.55 4.15
CA ASN A 138 10.67 -16.32 4.54
C ASN A 138 10.09 -15.09 3.81
N ILE A 139 8.76 -15.05 3.73
CA ILE A 139 8.01 -13.96 3.07
C ILE A 139 7.49 -12.91 4.07
N THR A 140 7.93 -12.97 5.32
CA THR A 140 7.36 -12.15 6.42
C THR A 140 7.52 -10.66 6.15
N ALA A 141 8.68 -10.24 5.63
CA ALA A 141 8.93 -8.84 5.27
C ALA A 141 7.97 -8.33 4.19
N PHE A 142 7.65 -9.15 3.19
CA PHE A 142 6.70 -8.81 2.13
C PHE A 142 5.28 -8.60 2.68
N VAL A 143 4.81 -9.53 3.52
CA VAL A 143 3.48 -9.47 4.13
C VAL A 143 3.35 -8.25 5.04
N LEU A 144 4.38 -7.97 5.86
CA LEU A 144 4.40 -6.78 6.72
C LEU A 144 4.32 -5.49 5.92
N MET A 145 5.06 -5.37 4.82
CA MET A 145 4.98 -4.19 3.95
C MET A 145 3.57 -4.02 3.36
N CYS A 146 2.96 -5.10 2.88
CA CYS A 146 1.58 -5.08 2.37
C CYS A 146 0.58 -4.57 3.42
N ILE A 147 0.71 -5.04 4.67
CA ILE A 147 -0.13 -4.63 5.80
C ILE A 147 0.09 -3.14 6.11
N ILE A 148 1.35 -2.68 6.16
CA ILE A 148 1.68 -1.28 6.43
C ILE A 148 1.02 -0.37 5.38
N VAL A 149 1.14 -0.67 4.09
CA VAL A 149 0.50 0.12 3.02
C VAL A 149 -1.02 0.17 3.18
N GLY A 150 -1.64 -0.97 3.51
CA GLY A 150 -3.09 -1.09 3.60
C GLY A 150 -3.71 -0.38 4.80
N ILE A 151 -2.99 -0.32 5.92
CA ILE A 151 -3.45 0.37 7.13
C ILE A 151 -3.19 1.87 7.04
N THR A 152 -2.06 2.27 6.44
CA THR A 152 -1.61 3.66 6.45
C THR A 152 -2.45 4.56 5.55
N LEU A 153 -2.78 4.12 4.34
CA LEU A 153 -3.45 4.96 3.35
C LEU A 153 -4.87 4.49 3.07
N LEU A 154 -5.80 5.44 3.03
CA LEU A 154 -7.14 5.20 2.50
C LEU A 154 -7.04 5.14 0.97
N ILE A 155 -6.78 3.93 0.47
CA ILE A 155 -6.79 3.65 -0.97
C ILE A 155 -8.16 3.09 -1.32
N ARG A 156 -8.72 3.65 -2.39
CA ARG A 156 -9.96 3.19 -3.01
C ARG A 156 -9.94 1.69 -3.31
N PRO A 157 -11.04 0.94 -3.09
CA PRO A 157 -11.05 -0.52 -3.21
C PRO A 157 -10.50 -1.05 -4.56
N LEU A 158 -10.90 -0.45 -5.68
CA LEU A 158 -10.45 -0.90 -7.01
C LEU A 158 -8.97 -0.58 -7.27
N VAL A 159 -8.52 0.59 -6.83
CA VAL A 159 -7.12 1.01 -7.01
C VAL A 159 -6.21 0.17 -6.12
N SER A 160 -6.66 -0.10 -4.89
CA SER A 160 -5.99 -0.99 -3.95
C SER A 160 -5.84 -2.39 -4.54
N LEU A 161 -6.90 -2.96 -5.11
CA LEU A 161 -6.84 -4.26 -5.79
C LEU A 161 -5.76 -4.29 -6.88
N ILE A 162 -5.73 -3.28 -7.76
CA ILE A 162 -4.73 -3.18 -8.83
C ILE A 162 -3.31 -3.09 -8.24
N ILE A 163 -3.11 -2.23 -7.24
CA ILE A 163 -1.82 -2.06 -6.57
C ILE A 163 -1.34 -3.39 -6.00
N TYR A 164 -2.16 -4.10 -5.22
CA TYR A 164 -1.75 -5.36 -4.59
C TYR A 164 -1.52 -6.49 -5.60
N VAL A 165 -2.30 -6.55 -6.69
CA VAL A 165 -2.05 -7.52 -7.77
C VAL A 165 -0.71 -7.24 -8.45
N ILE A 166 -0.43 -5.96 -8.77
CA ILE A 166 0.86 -5.58 -9.37
C ILE A 166 2.01 -5.90 -8.41
N THR A 167 1.89 -5.53 -7.14
CA THR A 167 2.90 -5.83 -6.12
C THR A 167 3.19 -7.32 -6.01
N TYR A 168 2.15 -8.16 -6.06
CA TYR A 168 2.32 -9.61 -6.03
C TYR A 168 2.99 -10.17 -7.29
N VAL A 169 2.69 -9.62 -8.47
CA VAL A 169 3.31 -10.05 -9.74
C VAL A 169 4.76 -9.58 -9.86
N MET A 170 5.10 -8.43 -9.26
CA MET A 170 6.46 -7.88 -9.26
C MET A 170 7.40 -8.53 -8.24
N TYR A 171 6.83 -9.15 -7.19
CA TYR A 171 7.56 -9.89 -6.17
C TYR A 171 7.88 -11.30 -6.67
#